data_AF-A0A8J7BDU4-F1
#
_entry.id   AF-A0A8J7BDU4-F1
#
_cell.length_a   1.000
_cell.length_b   1.000
_cell.length_c   1.000
_cell.angle_alpha   90.00
_cell.angle_beta   90.00
_cell.angle_gamma   90.00
#
_symmetry.space_group_name_H-M   'P 1'
#
loop_
_entity.id
_entity.type
_entity.pdbx_description
1 polymer ?
#
loop_
_entity_poly.entity_id
_entity_poly.type
_entity_poly.pdbx_seq_one_letter_code
_entity_poly.pdbx_strand_id
1 'polypeptide(L)'
;MQQKGTVKYFHKSEGKKGIGYITPKFPIPDYDKNVVFFEGDLEELDFESLQNGMELEFVLDQKQDKNGEIEWIARNIRKKKVIQTPPKPGPTPEPALKVRSPSYKIFLEALSNSLNLVEEINDSGEFEDAVFSLLRLLGIHSVYQYDRKTQAGKADGFFIVENLAVMYDCTLRDSFEEYKKDQIENYINKLSNKAQLTIETRKADGGHGSKTLQILGKSRHVWIVTRGVSRELLVFNDIRVKEIAIKDLIAIAIERCKVLNYNAEHLSSRLVSLGD
;
A
#
# COMPACT_ATOMS: atom_id res chain seq x y z
N MET A 1 -8.72 8.68 33.14
CA MET A 1 -7.33 8.94 32.63
C MET A 1 -7.41 9.33 31.16
N GLN A 2 -6.71 10.37 30.69
CA GLN A 2 -6.72 10.67 29.25
C GLN A 2 -5.92 9.64 28.46
N GLN A 3 -6.51 9.13 27.38
CA GLN A 3 -5.91 8.13 26.51
C GLN A 3 -6.18 8.46 25.04
N LYS A 4 -5.45 7.77 24.17
CA LYS A 4 -5.59 7.84 22.73
C LYS A 4 -5.74 6.43 22.18
N GLY A 5 -6.39 6.31 21.04
CA GLY A 5 -6.58 5.02 20.40
C GLY A 5 -7.19 5.16 19.02
N THR A 6 -7.32 4.03 18.34
CA THR A 6 -7.91 3.97 17.01
C THR A 6 -9.22 3.22 17.05
N VAL A 7 -10.22 3.71 16.32
CA VAL A 7 -11.49 2.99 16.15
C VAL A 7 -11.21 1.65 15.49
N LYS A 8 -11.57 0.56 16.16
CA LYS A 8 -11.37 -0.80 15.65
C LYS A 8 -12.59 -1.28 14.88
N TYR A 9 -13.77 -1.08 15.47
CA TYR A 9 -15.06 -1.50 14.93
C TYR A 9 -16.18 -0.72 15.60
N PHE A 10 -17.25 -0.43 14.88
CA PHE A 10 -18.43 0.25 15.40
C PHE A 10 -19.66 -0.17 14.61
N HIS A 11 -20.82 -0.12 15.27
CA HIS A 11 -22.08 -0.58 14.70
C HIS A 11 -23.25 0.15 15.38
N LYS A 12 -24.31 0.41 14.60
CA LYS A 12 -25.56 1.00 15.08
C LYS A 12 -26.72 0.14 14.55
N SER A 13 -27.55 -0.39 15.46
CA SER A 13 -28.82 -1.04 15.10
C SER A 13 -29.92 -0.01 14.99
N GLU A 14 -30.87 -0.25 14.09
CA GLU A 14 -32.06 0.58 13.93
C GLU A 14 -32.80 0.77 15.26
N GLY A 15 -33.02 2.03 15.66
CA GLY A 15 -33.68 2.40 16.93
C GLY A 15 -32.82 2.25 18.21
N LYS A 16 -31.53 1.90 18.11
CA LYS A 16 -30.62 1.79 19.27
C LYS A 16 -29.46 2.78 19.15
N LYS A 17 -28.88 3.16 20.30
CA LYS A 17 -27.64 3.96 20.35
C LYS A 17 -26.49 3.15 19.78
N GLY A 18 -25.65 3.79 18.96
CA GLY A 18 -24.44 3.19 18.39
C GLY A 18 -23.44 2.77 19.47
N ILE A 19 -22.73 1.69 19.21
CA ILE A 19 -21.66 1.15 20.05
C ILE A 19 -20.42 0.90 19.20
N GLY A 20 -19.24 1.10 19.78
CA GLY A 20 -17.99 0.73 19.12
C GLY A 20 -16.88 0.38 20.10
N TYR A 21 -15.74 0.04 19.51
CA TYR A 21 -14.55 -0.43 20.21
C TYR A 21 -13.33 0.35 19.72
N ILE A 22 -12.53 0.82 20.66
CA ILE A 22 -11.28 1.53 20.42
C ILE A 22 -10.12 0.64 20.86
N THR A 23 -9.13 0.49 19.99
CA THR A 23 -7.83 -0.09 20.36
C THR A 23 -7.02 0.99 21.06
N PRO A 24 -6.73 0.88 22.37
CA PRO A 24 -5.93 1.88 23.06
C PRO A 24 -4.50 1.88 22.52
N LYS A 25 -3.91 3.07 22.35
CA LYS A 25 -2.53 3.25 21.87
C LYS A 25 -1.49 2.75 22.87
N PHE A 26 -1.80 2.86 24.16
CA PHE A 26 -0.96 2.39 25.25
C PHE A 26 -1.71 1.30 26.01
N PRO A 27 -1.02 0.20 26.41
CA PRO A 27 -1.64 -0.86 27.20
C PRO A 27 -2.26 -0.32 28.48
N ILE A 28 -3.43 -0.84 28.83
CA ILE A 28 -4.05 -0.59 30.13
C ILE A 28 -3.60 -1.73 31.05
N PRO A 29 -3.03 -1.44 32.24
CA PRO A 29 -2.61 -2.48 33.17
C PRO A 29 -3.75 -3.47 33.44
N ASP A 30 -3.45 -4.77 33.35
CA ASP A 30 -4.38 -5.87 33.61
C ASP A 30 -5.66 -5.87 32.74
N TYR A 31 -5.60 -5.26 31.55
CA TYR A 31 -6.70 -5.24 30.59
C TYR A 31 -6.21 -5.41 29.14
N ASP A 32 -6.54 -6.56 28.54
CA ASP A 32 -6.12 -6.97 27.19
C ASP A 32 -7.21 -6.78 26.11
N LYS A 33 -8.39 -6.28 26.50
CA LYS A 33 -9.54 -6.07 25.62
C LYS A 33 -9.52 -4.66 25.01
N ASN A 34 -10.37 -4.44 24.01
CA ASN A 34 -10.60 -3.10 23.46
C ASN A 34 -11.46 -2.28 24.43
N VAL A 35 -11.34 -0.96 24.37
CA VAL A 35 -12.13 -0.04 25.17
C VAL A 35 -13.46 0.21 24.47
N VAL A 36 -14.58 0.04 25.18
CA VAL A 36 -15.92 0.23 24.61
C VAL A 36 -16.27 1.71 24.57
N PHE A 37 -16.96 2.15 23.53
CA PHE A 37 -17.59 3.47 23.51
C PHE A 37 -19.03 3.44 23.02
N PHE A 38 -19.79 4.46 23.40
CA PHE A 38 -21.15 4.67 22.96
C PHE A 38 -21.27 5.97 22.18
N GLU A 39 -22.22 6.01 21.24
CA GLU A 39 -22.54 7.19 20.44
C GLU A 39 -22.77 8.45 21.29
N GLY A 40 -23.38 8.31 22.46
CA GLY A 40 -23.66 9.45 23.34
C GLY A 40 -22.42 10.04 24.04
N ASP A 41 -21.28 9.37 23.97
CA ASP A 41 -20.01 9.85 24.53
C ASP A 41 -19.15 10.56 23.46
N LEU A 42 -19.61 10.64 22.20
CA LEU A 42 -18.96 11.41 21.13
C LEU A 42 -19.23 12.91 21.31
N GLU A 43 -18.16 13.69 21.38
CA GLU A 43 -18.16 15.15 21.44
C GLU A 43 -17.72 15.72 20.10
N GLU A 44 -18.56 16.56 19.48
CA GLU A 44 -18.27 17.23 18.20
C GLU A 44 -17.96 16.24 17.05
N LEU A 45 -18.51 15.03 17.12
CA LEU A 45 -18.34 13.95 16.14
C LEU A 45 -19.67 13.22 15.93
N ASP A 46 -20.07 13.07 14.67
CA ASP A 46 -21.22 12.25 14.30
C ASP A 46 -20.80 10.78 14.21
N PHE A 47 -21.64 9.87 14.69
CA PHE A 47 -21.34 8.42 14.68
C PHE A 47 -21.14 7.89 13.26
N GLU A 48 -21.90 8.41 12.31
CA GLU A 48 -21.83 8.07 10.88
C GLU A 48 -20.54 8.57 10.21
N SER A 49 -19.84 9.53 10.82
CA SER A 49 -18.56 10.05 10.31
C SER A 49 -17.34 9.22 10.73
N LEU A 50 -17.53 8.23 11.61
CA LEU A 50 -16.46 7.38 12.09
C LEU A 50 -15.92 6.47 10.99
N GLN A 51 -14.62 6.17 11.07
CA GLN A 51 -13.94 5.25 10.17
C GLN A 51 -13.04 4.33 10.99
N ASN A 52 -12.94 3.05 10.58
CA ASN A 52 -11.97 2.14 11.17
C ASN A 52 -10.55 2.70 10.96
N GLY A 53 -9.76 2.75 12.03
CA GLY A 53 -8.44 3.37 12.06
C GLY A 53 -8.43 4.85 12.49
N MET A 54 -9.58 5.51 12.64
CA MET A 54 -9.63 6.92 13.06
C MET A 54 -9.03 7.12 14.46
N GLU A 55 -8.09 8.06 14.60
CA GLU A 55 -7.51 8.44 15.90
C GLU A 55 -8.49 9.29 16.73
N LEU A 56 -8.75 8.83 17.94
CA LEU A 56 -9.60 9.51 18.91
C LEU A 56 -8.84 9.78 20.21
N GLU A 57 -9.21 10.87 20.88
CA GLU A 57 -8.84 11.13 22.27
C GLU A 57 -10.05 10.93 23.15
N PHE A 58 -9.86 10.27 24.28
CA PHE A 58 -10.94 9.93 25.19
C PHE A 58 -10.43 9.85 26.63
N VAL A 59 -11.37 9.91 27.57
CA VAL A 59 -11.10 9.65 28.98
C VAL A 59 -11.52 8.23 29.28
N LEU A 60 -10.56 7.44 29.75
CA LEU A 60 -10.84 6.14 30.35
C LEU A 60 -11.63 6.32 31.63
N ASP A 61 -12.75 5.61 31.68
CA ASP A 61 -13.59 5.42 32.84
C ASP A 61 -13.89 3.92 32.99
N GLN A 62 -14.29 3.52 34.20
CA GLN A 62 -14.63 2.14 34.51
C GLN A 62 -16.13 2.04 34.74
N LYS A 63 -16.75 1.03 34.13
CA LYS A 63 -18.14 0.70 34.39
C LYS A 63 -18.26 -0.75 34.79
N GLN A 64 -19.00 -0.99 35.87
CA GLN A 64 -19.34 -2.34 36.26
C GLN A 64 -20.43 -2.87 35.32
N ASP A 65 -20.18 -4.00 34.70
CA ASP A 65 -21.15 -4.69 33.87
C ASP A 65 -22.25 -5.34 34.75
N LYS A 66 -23.25 -5.96 34.12
CA LYS A 66 -24.36 -6.60 34.83
C LYS A 66 -23.93 -7.81 35.68
N ASN A 67 -22.74 -8.34 35.45
CA ASN A 67 -22.17 -9.49 36.13
C ASN A 67 -21.18 -9.08 37.24
N GLY A 68 -20.96 -7.78 37.44
CA GLY A 68 -20.05 -7.27 38.44
C GLY A 68 -18.61 -7.09 37.95
N GLU A 69 -18.30 -7.40 36.69
CA GLU A 69 -16.97 -7.23 36.10
C GLU A 69 -16.71 -5.77 35.71
N ILE A 70 -15.47 -5.34 35.86
CA ILE A 70 -15.05 -3.97 35.51
C ILE A 70 -14.73 -3.94 34.01
N GLU A 71 -15.53 -3.21 33.24
CA GLU A 71 -15.27 -2.92 31.83
C GLU A 71 -14.74 -1.49 31.66
N TRP A 72 -13.69 -1.34 30.85
CA TRP A 72 -13.17 -0.02 30.51
C TRP A 72 -13.97 0.60 29.37
N ILE A 73 -14.49 1.79 29.63
CA ILE A 73 -15.25 2.57 28.68
C ILE A 73 -14.53 3.88 28.36
N ALA A 74 -14.68 4.33 27.12
CA ALA A 74 -14.20 5.61 26.66
C ALA A 74 -15.33 6.64 26.80
N ARG A 75 -15.05 7.76 27.45
CA ARG A 75 -15.93 8.92 27.57
C ARG A 75 -15.29 10.17 27.00
N ASN A 76 -16.10 11.19 26.74
CA ASN A 76 -15.68 12.51 26.24
C ASN A 76 -14.79 12.34 25.00
N ILE A 77 -15.32 11.57 24.05
CA ILE A 77 -14.59 11.09 22.89
C ILE A 77 -14.64 12.15 21.82
N ARG A 78 -13.48 12.67 21.48
CA ARG A 78 -13.38 13.72 20.48
C ARG A 78 -12.38 13.34 19.42
N LYS A 79 -12.61 13.86 18.22
CA LYS A 79 -11.56 13.87 17.21
C LYS A 79 -10.40 14.63 17.82
N LYS A 80 -9.20 14.11 17.66
CA LYS A 80 -7.98 14.82 18.03
C LYS A 80 -8.03 16.22 17.41
N LYS A 81 -8.34 17.24 18.22
CA LYS A 81 -8.26 18.64 17.81
C LYS A 81 -6.80 18.86 17.47
N VAL A 82 -6.52 19.05 16.19
CA VAL A 82 -5.26 19.61 15.74
C VAL A 82 -5.26 21.01 16.32
N ILE A 83 -4.70 21.18 17.52
CA ILE A 83 -4.42 22.51 18.05
C ILE A 83 -3.51 23.13 17.00
N GLN A 84 -4.05 24.12 16.28
CA GLN A 84 -3.25 25.03 15.47
C GLN A 84 -2.44 25.90 16.45
N THR A 85 -1.45 25.31 17.11
CA THR A 85 -0.22 26.03 17.38
C THR A 85 0.24 26.57 16.03
N PRO A 86 0.71 27.85 15.92
CA PRO A 86 1.38 28.32 14.70
C PRO A 86 2.33 27.20 14.32
N PRO A 87 2.26 26.71 13.06
CA PRO A 87 2.68 25.37 12.72
C PRO A 87 3.99 25.13 13.43
N LYS A 88 3.97 24.26 14.45
CA LYS A 88 5.16 23.49 14.68
C LYS A 88 5.39 22.96 13.27
N PRO A 89 6.56 23.20 12.64
CA PRO A 89 6.92 22.39 11.49
C PRO A 89 6.53 20.97 11.90
N GLY A 90 5.96 20.16 11.03
CA GLY A 90 5.64 18.80 11.42
C GLY A 90 6.89 18.11 12.03
N PRO A 91 7.07 16.81 11.85
CA PRO A 91 8.30 16.54 11.13
C PRO A 91 8.29 17.51 9.92
N THR A 92 9.08 18.60 9.97
CA THR A 92 9.70 19.12 8.74
C THR A 92 10.03 17.84 8.01
N PRO A 93 9.44 17.53 6.83
CA PRO A 93 9.75 16.28 6.15
C PRO A 93 11.26 16.23 6.19
N GLU A 94 11.78 15.29 6.99
CA GLU A 94 13.13 15.40 7.55
C GLU A 94 13.99 15.71 6.35
N PRO A 95 14.57 16.94 6.25
CA PRO A 95 14.90 17.52 4.96
C PRO A 95 15.71 16.49 4.23
N ALA A 96 15.13 15.95 3.13
CA ALA A 96 15.55 14.67 2.57
C ALA A 96 17.05 14.58 2.67
N LEU A 97 17.53 13.68 3.53
CA LEU A 97 18.95 13.61 3.84
C LEU A 97 19.65 13.29 2.52
N LYS A 98 20.27 14.31 1.94
CA LYS A 98 20.84 14.27 0.59
C LYS A 98 22.34 14.19 0.72
N VAL A 99 22.94 13.23 0.03
CA VAL A 99 24.39 13.15 -0.09
C VAL A 99 24.86 14.30 -0.99
N ARG A 100 25.70 15.19 -0.46
CA ARG A 100 26.17 16.40 -1.16
C ARG A 100 27.48 16.20 -1.93
N SER A 101 28.11 15.02 -1.82
CA SER A 101 29.40 14.73 -2.45
C SER A 101 29.35 14.89 -3.98
N PRO A 102 30.31 15.59 -4.60
CA PRO A 102 30.43 15.64 -6.06
C PRO A 102 30.57 14.25 -6.69
N SER A 103 31.34 13.34 -6.09
CA SER A 103 31.49 11.97 -6.59
C SER A 103 30.17 11.20 -6.59
N TYR A 104 29.33 11.45 -5.58
CA TYR A 104 28.00 10.84 -5.51
C TYR A 104 27.05 11.39 -6.58
N LYS A 105 27.14 12.69 -6.91
CA LYS A 105 26.36 13.27 -8.00
C LYS A 105 26.74 12.65 -9.35
N ILE A 106 28.03 12.49 -9.61
CA ILE A 106 28.54 11.81 -10.82
C ILE A 106 28.03 10.37 -10.88
N PHE A 107 28.10 9.64 -9.75
CA PHE A 107 27.54 8.30 -9.65
C PHE A 107 26.02 8.26 -9.96
N LEU A 108 25.23 9.18 -9.39
CA LEU A 108 23.80 9.25 -9.64
C LEU A 108 23.47 9.58 -11.09
N GLU A 109 24.25 10.45 -11.74
CA GLU A 109 24.10 10.78 -13.15
C GLU A 109 24.40 9.57 -14.03
N ALA A 110 25.51 8.87 -13.76
CA ALA A 110 25.85 7.63 -14.46
C ALA A 110 24.75 6.56 -14.28
N LEU A 111 24.27 6.37 -13.05
CA LEU A 111 23.17 5.44 -12.75
C LEU A 111 21.88 5.84 -13.49
N SER A 112 21.52 7.12 -13.48
CA SER A 112 20.35 7.64 -14.21
C SER A 112 20.46 7.34 -15.70
N ASN A 113 21.61 7.62 -16.31
CA ASN A 113 21.86 7.35 -17.72
C ASN A 113 21.76 5.85 -18.02
N SER A 114 22.33 5.00 -17.18
CA SER A 114 22.23 3.54 -17.33
C SER A 114 20.81 3.01 -17.21
N LEU A 115 20.01 3.52 -16.26
CA LEU A 115 18.62 3.09 -16.10
C LEU A 115 17.74 3.53 -17.28
N ASN A 116 18.00 4.71 -17.85
CA ASN A 116 17.26 5.19 -19.03
C ASN A 116 17.48 4.31 -20.27
N LEU A 117 18.57 3.54 -20.35
CA LEU A 117 18.78 2.59 -21.45
C LEU A 117 17.71 1.49 -21.53
N VAL A 118 16.93 1.27 -20.46
CA VAL A 118 15.80 0.33 -20.49
C VAL A 118 14.74 0.75 -21.52
N GLU A 119 14.61 2.05 -21.80
CA GLU A 119 13.72 2.57 -22.85
C GLU A 119 14.13 2.18 -24.26
N GLU A 120 15.37 1.70 -24.46
CA GLU A 120 15.90 1.32 -25.77
C GLU A 120 15.77 -0.19 -26.06
N ILE A 121 15.32 -1.00 -25.08
CA ILE A 121 15.27 -2.47 -25.18
C ILE A 121 14.12 -2.94 -26.08
N ASN A 122 14.42 -3.35 -27.31
CA ASN A 122 13.40 -3.69 -28.32
C ASN A 122 12.98 -5.17 -28.34
N ASP A 123 13.65 -6.03 -27.58
CA ASP A 123 13.20 -7.40 -27.32
C ASP A 123 12.24 -7.42 -26.13
N SER A 124 11.07 -8.06 -26.29
CA SER A 124 10.05 -8.07 -25.23
C SER A 124 10.50 -8.83 -23.99
N GLY A 125 11.25 -9.93 -24.15
CA GLY A 125 11.75 -10.72 -23.04
C GLY A 125 12.84 -9.97 -22.26
N GLU A 126 13.77 -9.32 -22.95
CA GLU A 126 14.77 -8.47 -22.30
C GLU A 126 14.10 -7.29 -21.56
N PHE A 127 13.04 -6.70 -22.12
CA PHE A 127 12.30 -5.61 -21.48
C PHE A 127 11.63 -6.09 -20.19
N GLU A 128 10.95 -7.24 -20.21
CA GLU A 128 10.38 -7.88 -19.00
C GLU A 128 11.44 -8.12 -17.91
N ASP A 129 12.62 -8.65 -18.29
CA ASP A 129 13.70 -8.94 -17.35
C ASP A 129 14.31 -7.66 -16.76
N ALA A 130 14.40 -6.60 -17.57
CA ALA A 130 14.83 -5.28 -17.14
C ALA A 130 13.82 -4.64 -16.17
N VAL A 131 12.52 -4.73 -16.46
CA VAL A 131 11.44 -4.25 -15.57
C VAL A 131 11.49 -5.00 -14.23
N PHE A 132 11.61 -6.33 -14.24
CA PHE A 132 11.75 -7.12 -13.02
C PHE A 132 12.97 -6.70 -12.19
N SER A 133 14.11 -6.48 -12.85
CA SER A 133 15.34 -6.01 -12.20
C SER A 133 15.16 -4.61 -11.60
N LEU A 134 14.49 -3.70 -12.30
CA LEU A 134 14.18 -2.37 -11.79
C LEU A 134 13.27 -2.43 -10.56
N LEU A 135 12.23 -3.27 -10.57
CA LEU A 135 11.36 -3.49 -9.40
C LEU A 135 12.14 -4.00 -8.18
N ARG A 136 13.13 -4.90 -8.38
CA ARG A 136 14.06 -5.32 -7.32
C ARG A 136 14.90 -4.14 -6.81
N LEU A 137 15.46 -3.33 -7.70
CA LEU A 137 16.29 -2.18 -7.36
C LEU A 137 15.53 -1.09 -6.61
N LEU A 138 14.22 -0.95 -6.88
CA LEU A 138 13.32 -0.09 -6.11
C LEU A 138 13.22 -0.49 -4.63
N GLY A 139 13.71 -1.66 -4.25
CA GLY A 139 13.61 -2.20 -2.88
C GLY A 139 12.35 -3.04 -2.66
N ILE A 140 11.68 -3.48 -3.73
CA ILE A 140 10.53 -4.38 -3.63
C ILE A 140 11.05 -5.81 -3.41
N HIS A 141 11.09 -6.23 -2.15
CA HIS A 141 11.65 -7.54 -1.79
C HIS A 141 10.73 -8.72 -2.17
N SER A 142 9.41 -8.48 -2.21
CA SER A 142 8.40 -9.48 -2.57
C SER A 142 7.92 -9.31 -4.00
N VAL A 143 8.85 -9.34 -4.96
CA VAL A 143 8.58 -9.40 -6.41
C VAL A 143 8.86 -10.80 -6.94
N TYR A 144 7.96 -11.28 -7.80
CA TYR A 144 7.97 -12.62 -8.37
C TYR A 144 7.72 -12.52 -9.87
N GLN A 145 8.52 -13.24 -10.64
CA GLN A 145 8.34 -13.41 -12.09
C GLN A 145 7.75 -14.80 -12.33
N TYR A 146 6.74 -14.89 -13.20
CA TYR A 146 6.20 -16.18 -13.62
C TYR A 146 7.13 -16.87 -14.61
N ASP A 147 7.19 -18.21 -14.59
CA ASP A 147 8.06 -18.94 -15.52
C ASP A 147 7.53 -18.84 -16.95
N ARG A 148 8.35 -18.27 -17.85
CA ARG A 148 8.12 -18.17 -19.30
C ARG A 148 7.64 -19.45 -19.96
N LYS A 149 8.12 -20.61 -19.48
CA LYS A 149 7.73 -21.92 -20.02
C LYS A 149 6.27 -22.26 -19.76
N THR A 150 5.62 -21.60 -18.81
CA THR A 150 4.21 -21.83 -18.43
C THR A 150 3.37 -20.56 -18.51
N GLN A 151 3.87 -19.52 -19.19
CA GLN A 151 3.34 -18.15 -19.15
C GLN A 151 2.15 -17.91 -20.09
N ALA A 152 1.73 -18.91 -20.89
CA ALA A 152 0.55 -18.75 -21.75
C ALA A 152 -0.69 -18.31 -20.93
N GLY A 153 -1.15 -17.07 -21.15
CA GLY A 153 -2.27 -16.47 -20.41
C GLY A 153 -1.96 -16.02 -18.97
N LYS A 154 -0.68 -15.95 -18.58
CA LYS A 154 -0.22 -15.41 -17.29
C LYS A 154 0.44 -14.05 -17.49
N ALA A 155 0.35 -13.23 -16.44
CA ALA A 155 1.11 -11.99 -16.34
C ALA A 155 2.61 -12.31 -16.26
N ASP A 156 3.45 -11.29 -16.43
CA ASP A 156 4.91 -11.46 -16.34
C ASP A 156 5.35 -11.61 -14.89
N GLY A 157 4.64 -10.93 -13.98
CA GLY A 157 4.93 -11.07 -12.56
C GLY A 157 3.88 -10.49 -11.63
N PHE A 158 4.23 -10.55 -10.36
CA PHE A 158 3.42 -10.06 -9.26
C PHE A 158 4.33 -9.56 -8.14
N PHE A 159 3.93 -8.47 -7.48
CA PHE A 159 4.65 -8.00 -6.31
C PHE A 159 3.73 -7.45 -5.21
N ILE A 160 4.28 -7.41 -4.00
CA ILE A 160 3.67 -6.76 -2.84
C ILE A 160 4.69 -5.81 -2.22
N VAL A 161 4.23 -4.59 -1.90
CA VAL A 161 4.97 -3.59 -1.13
C VAL A 161 4.01 -2.87 -0.20
N GLU A 162 4.22 -3.02 1.11
CA GLU A 162 3.29 -2.53 2.14
C GLU A 162 1.83 -2.95 1.84
N ASN A 163 0.93 -1.98 1.67
CA ASN A 163 -0.48 -2.19 1.40
C ASN A 163 -0.82 -2.28 -0.09
N LEU A 164 0.17 -2.32 -0.98
CA LEU A 164 -0.02 -2.43 -2.42
C LEU A 164 0.30 -3.85 -2.91
N ALA A 165 -0.63 -4.43 -3.67
CA ALA A 165 -0.47 -5.70 -4.38
C ALA A 165 -0.68 -5.46 -5.88
N VAL A 166 0.31 -5.82 -6.70
CA VAL A 166 0.30 -5.53 -8.14
C VAL A 166 0.55 -6.79 -8.94
N MET A 167 -0.35 -7.07 -9.87
CA MET A 167 -0.07 -7.98 -11.00
C MET A 167 0.38 -7.14 -12.17
N TYR A 168 1.54 -7.44 -12.75
CA TYR A 168 2.11 -6.62 -13.82
C TYR A 168 2.45 -7.46 -15.06
N ASP A 169 2.34 -6.80 -16.20
CA ASP A 169 2.61 -7.34 -17.52
C ASP A 169 3.23 -6.21 -18.37
N CYS A 170 4.22 -6.53 -19.18
CA CYS A 170 5.08 -5.59 -19.88
C CYS A 170 4.78 -5.69 -21.37
N THR A 171 4.82 -4.55 -22.06
CA THR A 171 4.69 -4.57 -23.50
C THR A 171 5.35 -3.39 -24.19
N LEU A 172 5.90 -3.68 -25.38
CA LEU A 172 6.52 -2.70 -26.25
C LEU A 172 5.55 -2.14 -27.32
N ARG A 173 4.27 -2.55 -27.32
CA ARG A 173 3.29 -2.08 -28.30
C ARG A 173 2.41 -0.98 -27.70
N ASP A 174 2.28 0.12 -28.42
CA ASP A 174 1.49 1.28 -27.96
C ASP A 174 -0.03 1.01 -27.98
N SER A 175 -0.52 0.19 -28.92
CA SER A 175 -1.94 -0.17 -29.06
C SER A 175 -2.33 -1.39 -28.21
N PHE A 176 -1.79 -1.51 -27.00
CA PHE A 176 -1.96 -2.72 -26.18
C PHE A 176 -3.37 -2.97 -25.67
N GLU A 177 -4.16 -1.91 -25.50
CA GLU A 177 -5.50 -2.01 -24.91
C GLU A 177 -6.40 -2.99 -25.69
N GLU A 178 -6.33 -2.97 -27.03
CA GLU A 178 -7.17 -3.82 -27.87
C GLU A 178 -6.81 -5.31 -27.76
N TYR A 179 -5.52 -5.66 -27.86
CA TYR A 179 -5.11 -7.07 -27.87
C TYR A 179 -4.87 -7.66 -26.48
N LYS A 180 -4.67 -6.83 -25.44
CA LYS A 180 -4.52 -7.28 -24.06
C LYS A 180 -5.83 -7.28 -23.28
N LYS A 181 -6.96 -6.83 -23.85
CA LYS A 181 -8.25 -6.74 -23.16
C LYS A 181 -8.60 -8.00 -22.37
N ASP A 182 -8.57 -9.16 -23.03
CA ASP A 182 -8.87 -10.45 -22.41
C ASP A 182 -7.83 -10.82 -21.33
N GLN A 183 -6.56 -10.45 -21.53
CA GLN A 183 -5.52 -10.68 -20.52
C GLN A 183 -5.75 -9.82 -19.27
N ILE A 184 -6.09 -8.54 -19.45
CA ILE A 184 -6.41 -7.60 -18.38
C ILE A 184 -7.62 -8.10 -17.58
N GLU A 185 -8.69 -8.52 -18.25
CA GLU A 185 -9.86 -9.09 -17.60
C GLU A 185 -9.51 -10.33 -16.77
N ASN A 186 -8.66 -11.21 -17.32
CA ASN A 186 -8.15 -12.36 -16.57
C ASN A 186 -7.33 -11.96 -15.34
N TYR A 187 -6.55 -10.89 -15.40
CA TYR A 187 -5.77 -10.38 -14.26
C TYR A 187 -6.68 -9.79 -13.19
N ILE A 188 -7.69 -9.01 -13.57
CA ILE A 188 -8.72 -8.51 -12.68
C ILE A 188 -9.41 -9.67 -11.97
N ASN A 189 -9.86 -10.69 -12.71
CA ASN A 189 -10.52 -11.86 -12.14
C ASN A 189 -9.60 -12.66 -11.21
N LYS A 190 -8.29 -12.70 -11.47
CA LYS A 190 -7.31 -13.35 -10.57
C LYS A 190 -7.14 -12.61 -9.25
N LEU A 191 -7.31 -11.28 -9.23
CA LEU A 191 -7.21 -10.44 -8.03
C LEU A 191 -8.56 -10.26 -7.33
N SER A 192 -9.66 -10.36 -8.07
CA SER A 192 -11.03 -10.23 -7.59
C SER A 192 -11.37 -11.37 -6.63
N ASN A 193 -11.97 -11.04 -5.49
CA ASN A 193 -12.50 -12.01 -4.51
C ASN A 193 -11.50 -13.02 -3.91
N LYS A 194 -10.19 -12.84 -4.12
CA LYS A 194 -9.17 -13.69 -3.49
C LYS A 194 -8.60 -13.05 -2.24
N ALA A 195 -8.57 -13.81 -1.15
CA ALA A 195 -7.83 -13.43 0.06
C ALA A 195 -6.32 -13.65 -0.10
N GLN A 196 -5.95 -14.63 -0.92
CA GLN A 196 -4.56 -15.05 -1.13
C GLN A 196 -4.28 -15.43 -2.58
N LEU A 197 -3.02 -15.31 -2.98
CA LEU A 197 -2.53 -15.69 -4.30
C LEU A 197 -1.31 -16.59 -4.16
N THR A 198 -1.33 -17.74 -4.83
CA THR A 198 -0.22 -18.70 -4.80
C THR A 198 0.61 -18.54 -6.06
N ILE A 199 1.92 -18.34 -5.88
CA ILE A 199 2.90 -18.17 -6.96
C ILE A 199 3.88 -19.33 -6.90
N GLU A 200 4.12 -19.95 -8.04
CA GLU A 200 5.21 -20.92 -8.18
C GLU A 200 6.54 -20.17 -8.25
N THR A 201 7.47 -20.55 -7.38
CA THR A 201 8.79 -19.94 -7.27
C THR A 201 9.84 -21.01 -7.52
N ARG A 202 10.87 -20.70 -8.30
CA ARG A 202 12.07 -21.53 -8.33
C ARG A 202 12.86 -21.36 -7.03
N LYS A 203 13.22 -22.48 -6.42
CA LYS A 203 14.10 -22.55 -5.25
C LYS A 203 15.56 -22.43 -5.71
N ALA A 204 16.44 -22.04 -4.79
CA ALA A 204 17.88 -21.88 -5.06
C ALA A 204 18.58 -23.19 -5.47
N ASP A 205 18.01 -24.34 -5.11
CA ASP A 205 18.48 -25.68 -5.48
C ASP A 205 17.98 -26.16 -6.87
N GLY A 206 17.29 -25.30 -7.62
CA GLY A 206 16.65 -25.66 -8.89
C GLY A 206 15.31 -26.38 -8.73
N GLY A 207 14.84 -26.61 -7.50
CA GLY A 207 13.53 -27.17 -7.22
C GLY A 207 12.39 -26.19 -7.47
N HIS A 208 11.16 -26.71 -7.59
CA HIS A 208 9.95 -25.89 -7.66
C HIS A 208 9.33 -25.79 -6.26
N GLY A 209 8.94 -24.58 -5.86
CA GLY A 209 8.18 -24.32 -4.64
C GLY A 209 6.97 -23.47 -4.97
N SER A 210 6.06 -23.33 -4.01
CA SER A 210 4.96 -22.37 -4.11
C SER A 210 4.96 -21.46 -2.89
N LYS A 211 4.66 -20.18 -3.11
CA LYS A 211 4.51 -19.19 -2.06
C LYS A 211 3.10 -18.62 -2.12
N THR A 212 2.39 -18.69 -1.01
CA THR A 212 1.05 -18.11 -0.87
C THR A 212 1.15 -16.75 -0.21
N LEU A 213 0.66 -15.73 -0.89
CA LEU A 213 0.74 -14.33 -0.52
C LEU A 213 -0.65 -13.82 -0.13
N GLN A 214 -0.77 -13.20 1.04
CA GLN A 214 -2.02 -12.59 1.50
C GLN A 214 -2.24 -11.23 0.80
N ILE A 215 -3.38 -11.10 0.14
CA ILE A 215 -3.77 -9.90 -0.64
C ILE A 215 -5.12 -9.30 -0.17
N LEU A 216 -5.71 -9.86 0.89
CA LEU A 216 -6.86 -9.26 1.56
C LEU A 216 -6.46 -7.94 2.25
N GLY A 217 -7.28 -6.90 2.10
CA GLY A 217 -7.04 -5.58 2.71
C GLY A 217 -5.95 -4.74 2.05
N LYS A 218 -5.35 -5.22 0.94
CA LYS A 218 -4.39 -4.45 0.14
C LYS A 218 -5.08 -3.71 -1.00
N SER A 219 -4.55 -2.56 -1.39
CA SER A 219 -4.86 -1.93 -2.68
C SER A 219 -4.36 -2.84 -3.80
N ARG A 220 -5.24 -3.19 -4.73
CA ARG A 220 -4.97 -4.19 -5.77
C ARG A 220 -4.89 -3.50 -7.12
N HIS A 221 -3.74 -3.54 -7.75
CA HIS A 221 -3.57 -2.94 -9.07
C HIS A 221 -3.22 -4.00 -10.13
N VAL A 222 -3.66 -3.77 -11.35
CA VAL A 222 -3.13 -4.41 -12.56
C VAL A 222 -2.34 -3.35 -13.32
N TRP A 223 -1.06 -3.61 -13.55
CA TRP A 223 -0.18 -2.69 -14.26
C TRP A 223 0.20 -3.25 -15.62
N ILE A 224 -0.01 -2.46 -16.67
CA ILE A 224 0.61 -2.68 -17.97
C ILE A 224 1.79 -1.74 -18.08
N VAL A 225 3.01 -2.28 -18.02
CA VAL A 225 4.25 -1.50 -18.07
C VAL A 225 4.65 -1.27 -19.52
N THR A 226 4.75 -0.01 -19.92
CA THR A 226 5.00 0.41 -21.32
C THR A 226 6.09 1.48 -21.38
N ARG A 227 6.40 1.95 -22.59
CA ARG A 227 7.18 3.19 -22.83
C ARG A 227 6.32 4.45 -22.98
N GLY A 228 5.01 4.31 -22.82
CA GLY A 228 4.04 5.37 -23.06
C GLY A 228 3.96 6.38 -21.91
N VAL A 229 2.75 6.59 -21.41
CA VAL A 229 2.47 7.56 -20.36
C VAL A 229 1.69 6.88 -19.26
N SER A 230 2.11 7.06 -18.00
CA SER A 230 1.36 6.52 -16.87
C SER A 230 -0.02 7.15 -16.79
N ARG A 231 -1.06 6.31 -16.73
CA ARG A 231 -2.45 6.74 -16.61
C ARG A 231 -3.32 5.61 -16.07
N GLU A 232 -4.36 5.97 -15.33
CA GLU A 232 -5.43 5.04 -14.97
C GLU A 232 -6.27 4.73 -16.22
N LEU A 233 -6.43 3.45 -16.53
CA LEU A 233 -7.20 2.97 -17.66
C LEU A 233 -8.65 2.71 -17.26
N LEU A 234 -8.84 2.02 -16.12
CA LEU A 234 -10.16 1.76 -15.54
C LEU A 234 -10.06 1.33 -14.08
N VAL A 235 -11.21 1.32 -13.40
CA VAL A 235 -11.37 0.77 -12.05
C VAL A 235 -12.51 -0.26 -12.07
N PHE A 236 -12.27 -1.45 -11.51
CA PHE A 236 -13.26 -2.52 -11.42
C PHE A 236 -13.19 -3.23 -10.07
N ASN A 237 -14.27 -3.24 -9.28
CA ASN A 237 -14.34 -3.87 -7.95
C ASN A 237 -13.13 -3.52 -7.05
N ASP A 238 -12.84 -2.22 -6.91
CA ASP A 238 -11.70 -1.67 -6.15
C ASP A 238 -10.31 -2.10 -6.68
N ILE A 239 -10.24 -2.73 -7.85
CA ILE A 239 -8.99 -3.01 -8.56
C ILE A 239 -8.76 -1.91 -9.58
N ARG A 240 -7.62 -1.23 -9.47
CA ARG A 240 -7.20 -0.19 -10.43
C ARG A 240 -6.35 -0.79 -11.53
N VAL A 241 -6.70 -0.53 -12.78
CA VAL A 241 -5.91 -0.94 -13.93
C VAL A 241 -5.22 0.28 -14.49
N LYS A 242 -3.89 0.21 -14.62
CA LYS A 242 -3.07 1.37 -15.00
C LYS A 242 -2.09 0.99 -16.09
N GLU A 243 -1.91 1.90 -17.05
CA GLU A 243 -0.68 1.95 -17.82
C GLU A 243 0.38 2.62 -16.94
N ILE A 244 1.58 2.03 -16.90
CA ILE A 244 2.71 2.56 -16.14
C ILE A 244 3.88 2.73 -17.07
N ALA A 245 4.31 3.97 -17.30
CA ALA A 245 5.48 4.24 -18.11
C ALA A 245 6.75 3.82 -17.35
N ILE A 246 7.64 3.10 -18.02
CA ILE A 246 8.90 2.64 -17.45
C ILE A 246 9.77 3.80 -16.94
N LYS A 247 9.73 4.95 -17.62
CA LYS A 247 10.39 6.19 -17.21
C LYS A 247 9.98 6.66 -15.82
N ASP A 248 8.73 6.43 -15.41
CA ASP A 248 8.23 6.86 -14.10
C ASP A 248 8.76 5.93 -12.99
N LEU A 249 8.89 4.63 -13.28
CA LEU A 249 9.56 3.68 -12.38
C LEU A 249 11.06 4.01 -12.24
N ILE A 250 11.73 4.37 -13.34
CA ILE A 250 13.13 4.82 -13.34
C ILE A 250 13.28 6.10 -12.51
N ALA A 251 12.38 7.07 -12.68
CA ALA A 251 12.37 8.30 -11.91
C ALA A 251 12.25 8.05 -10.41
N ILE A 252 11.36 7.13 -9.99
CA ILE A 252 11.23 6.72 -8.58
C ILE A 252 12.50 6.05 -8.08
N ALA A 253 13.15 5.19 -8.88
CA ALA A 253 14.41 4.55 -8.50
C ALA A 253 15.53 5.57 -8.27
N ILE A 254 15.65 6.56 -9.15
CA ILE A 254 16.62 7.65 -9.02
C ILE A 254 16.28 8.54 -7.82
N GLU A 255 15.00 8.85 -7.60
CA GLU A 255 14.53 9.60 -6.43
C GLU A 255 14.91 8.90 -5.13
N ARG A 256 14.69 7.59 -5.06
CA ARG A 256 15.06 6.75 -3.91
C ARG A 256 16.54 6.84 -3.58
N CYS A 257 17.42 6.83 -4.58
CA CYS A 257 18.85 6.98 -4.33
C CYS A 257 19.18 8.39 -3.77
N LYS A 258 18.46 9.44 -4.17
CA LYS A 258 18.72 10.82 -3.70
C LYS A 258 18.32 11.07 -2.24
N VAL A 259 17.52 10.21 -1.63
CA VAL A 259 16.88 10.43 -0.33
C VAL A 259 17.29 9.33 0.65
N LEU A 260 18.13 9.65 1.65
CA LEU A 260 18.65 8.62 2.57
C LEU A 260 17.59 7.99 3.48
N ASN A 261 16.50 8.69 3.78
CA ASN A 261 15.39 8.21 4.60
C ASN A 261 14.20 7.68 3.77
N TYR A 262 14.44 7.23 2.53
CA TYR A 262 13.39 6.69 1.66
C TYR A 262 12.93 5.30 2.13
N ASN A 263 11.83 5.27 2.88
CA ASN A 263 11.26 4.05 3.44
C ASN A 263 10.23 3.37 2.50
N ALA A 264 9.75 2.19 2.90
CA ALA A 264 8.83 1.38 2.12
C ALA A 264 7.41 1.97 2.05
N GLU A 265 6.96 2.70 3.07
CA GLU A 265 5.68 3.43 3.07
C GLU A 265 5.67 4.54 2.00
N HIS A 266 6.75 5.33 1.95
CA HIS A 266 6.92 6.36 0.93
C HIS A 266 6.98 5.74 -0.47
N LEU A 267 7.73 4.65 -0.65
CA LEU A 267 7.74 3.90 -1.90
C LEU A 267 6.33 3.45 -2.31
N SER A 268 5.61 2.79 -1.40
CA SER A 268 4.26 2.29 -1.66
C SER A 268 3.31 3.43 -2.04
N SER A 269 3.37 4.56 -1.32
CA SER A 269 2.56 5.74 -1.65
C SER A 269 2.88 6.31 -3.03
N ARG A 270 4.16 6.42 -3.41
CA ARG A 270 4.56 6.89 -4.74
C ARG A 270 4.08 5.94 -5.84
N LEU A 271 4.23 4.64 -5.63
CA LEU A 271 3.77 3.61 -6.56
C LEU A 271 2.25 3.59 -6.71
N VAL A 272 1.48 3.76 -5.62
CA VAL A 272 0.01 3.85 -5.67
C VAL A 272 -0.43 5.02 -6.55
N SER A 273 0.23 6.17 -6.42
CA SER A 273 -0.08 7.41 -7.13
C SER A 273 0.34 7.45 -8.59
N LEU A 274 1.05 6.44 -9.10
CA LEU A 274 1.43 6.42 -10.52
C LEU A 274 0.18 6.38 -11.39
N GLY A 275 0.11 7.27 -12.38
CA GLY A 275 -1.01 7.36 -13.33
C GLY A 275 -2.32 7.92 -12.76
N ASP A 276 -2.30 8.46 -11.52
CA ASP A 276 -3.39 9.29 -10.99
C ASP A 276 -3.38 10.71 -11.58
#